data_AF-A0A2E6P5T5-F1
#
_entry.id   AF-A0A2E6P5T5-F1
#
_cell.length_a   1.000
_cell.length_b   1.000
_cell.length_c   1.000
_cell.angle_alpha   90.00
_cell.angle_beta   90.00
_cell.angle_gamma   90.00
#
_symmetry.space_group_name_H-M   'P 1'
#
loop_
_entity.id
_entity.type
_entity.pdbx_description
1 polymer ?
#
loop_
_entity_poly.entity_id
_entity_poly.type
_entity_poly.pdbx_seq_one_letter_code
_entity_poly.pdbx_strand_id
1 'polypeptide(L)' 'MIFRALVCLCVALVILEFIVHRHAIFDWEGWPGFYGLWGFISLFAIVMLGKQLRRLLKRDESYYDD' A
#
# COMPACT_ATOMS: atom_id res chain seq x y z
N MET A 1 -17.44 -17.19 -1.52
CA MET A 1 -16.63 -17.85 -0.46
C MET A 1 -15.29 -17.18 -0.24
N ILE A 2 -14.49 -16.94 -1.30
CA ILE A 2 -13.16 -16.30 -1.22
C ILE A 2 -13.18 -14.93 -0.50
N PHE A 3 -14.16 -14.07 -0.81
CA PHE A 3 -14.27 -12.75 -0.17
C PHE A 3 -14.40 -12.82 1.37
N ARG A 4 -15.19 -13.77 1.89
CA ARG A 4 -15.38 -13.97 3.34
C ARG A 4 -14.09 -14.50 3.98
N ALA A 5 -13.38 -15.40 3.31
CA ALA A 5 -12.08 -15.89 3.76
C ALA A 5 -11.03 -14.77 3.81
N LEU A 6 -11.00 -13.90 2.81
CA LEU A 6 -10.12 -12.74 2.77
C LEU A 6 -10.41 -11.79 3.94
N VAL A 7 -11.69 -11.48 4.18
CA VAL A 7 -12.12 -10.64 5.29
C VAL A 7 -11.73 -11.26 6.64
N CYS A 8 -11.98 -12.56 6.84
CA CYS A 8 -11.56 -13.24 8.07
C CYS A 8 -10.03 -13.19 8.28
N LEU A 9 -9.26 -13.37 7.21
CA LEU A 9 -7.80 -13.29 7.26
C LEU A 9 -7.34 -11.86 7.63
N CYS A 10 -7.95 -10.83 7.05
CA CYS A 10 -7.66 -9.44 7.42
C CYS A 10 -7.94 -9.17 8.90
N VAL A 11 -9.09 -9.63 9.42
CA VAL A 11 -9.44 -9.47 10.84
C VAL A 11 -8.43 -10.20 11.74
N ALA A 12 -8.06 -11.43 11.39
CA ALA A 12 -7.09 -12.21 12.15
C ALA A 12 -5.70 -11.54 12.19
N LEU A 13 -5.25 -10.99 11.06
CA LEU A 13 -3.98 -10.25 10.97
C LEU A 13 -4.00 -8.98 11.83
N VAL A 14 -5.10 -8.24 11.86
CA VAL A 14 -5.26 -7.07 12.73
C VAL A 14 -5.19 -7.46 14.21
N ILE A 15 -5.84 -8.56 14.61
CA ILE A 15 -5.76 -9.06 15.99
C ILE A 15 -4.32 -9.45 16.34
N LEU A 16 -3.60 -10.08 15.40
CA LEU A 16 -2.21 -10.49 15.60
C LEU A 16 -1.27 -9.29 15.80
N GLU A 17 -1.58 -8.12 15.22
CA GLU A 17 -0.80 -6.89 15.46
C GLU A 17 -0.82 -6.45 16.93
N PHE A 18 -1.86 -6.77 17.71
CA PHE A 18 -1.92 -6.45 19.13
C PHE A 18 -1.06 -7.39 20.00
N ILE A 19 -0.77 -8.60 19.50
CA ILE A 19 -0.02 -9.62 20.24
C ILE A 19 1.49 -9.50 19.94
N VAL A 20 1.84 -9.17 18.70
CA VAL A 20 3.23 -9.08 18.26
C VAL A 20 3.78 -7.68 18.56
N HIS A 21 4.54 -7.55 19.64
CA HIS A 21 5.39 -6.37 19.87
C HIS A 21 6.48 -6.32 18.78
N ARG A 22 6.27 -5.50 17.76
CA ARG A 22 7.32 -5.23 16.76
C ARG A 22 8.36 -4.30 17.35
N HIS A 23 9.62 -4.56 17.03
CA HIS A 23 10.73 -3.73 17.43
C HIS A 23 10.72 -2.44 16.60
N ALA A 24 9.93 -1.47 17.06
CA ALA A 24 9.87 -0.14 16.50
C ALA A 24 11.25 0.55 16.69
N ILE A 25 11.81 1.07 15.61
CA ILE A 25 13.04 1.88 15.67
C ILE A 25 12.67 3.33 16.01
N PHE A 26 11.46 3.74 15.63
CA PHE A 26 10.90 5.05 15.90
C PHE A 26 9.55 4.93 16.65
N ASP A 27 9.26 5.85 17.58
CA ASP A 27 8.10 5.79 18.50
C ASP A 27 6.72 5.65 17.82
N TRP A 28 6.55 6.24 16.64
CA TRP A 28 5.36 6.14 15.79
C TRP A 28 5.15 4.78 15.09
N GLU A 29 6.20 3.97 14.92
CA GLU A 29 6.06 2.64 14.30
C GLU A 29 5.37 1.63 15.23
N GLY A 30 5.37 1.91 16.54
CA GLY A 30 4.70 1.10 17.55
C GLY A 30 3.19 1.33 17.61
N TRP A 31 2.63 2.27 16.84
CA TRP A 31 1.20 2.55 16.88
C TRP A 31 0.40 1.37 16.30
N PRO A 32 -0.71 0.96 16.96
CA PRO A 32 -1.53 -0.13 16.47
C PRO A 32 -2.07 0.20 15.07
N GLY A 33 -1.86 -0.71 14.12
CA GLY A 33 -2.26 -0.52 12.73
C GLY A 33 -1.31 0.32 11.86
N PHE A 34 -0.16 0.78 12.38
CA PHE A 34 0.80 1.58 11.62
C PHE A 34 1.22 0.87 10.33
N TYR A 35 1.67 -0.39 10.42
CA TYR A 35 2.16 -1.13 9.25
C TYR A 35 1.06 -1.49 8.25
N GLY A 36 -0.14 -1.84 8.72
CA GLY A 36 -1.30 -2.09 7.86
C GLY A 36 -1.70 -0.84 7.06
N LEU A 37 -1.78 0.30 7.74
CA LEU A 37 -2.09 1.59 7.12
C LEU A 37 -0.96 2.05 6.19
N TRP A 38 0.30 1.94 6.63
CA TRP A 38 1.47 2.35 5.86
C TRP A 38 1.66 1.52 4.60
N GLY A 39 1.40 0.21 4.66
CA GLY A 39 1.42 -0.66 3.48
C GLY A 39 0.35 -0.26 2.44
N PHE A 40 -0.87 0.04 2.91
CA PHE A 40 -1.94 0.54 2.05
C PHE A 40 -1.60 1.89 1.42
N ILE A 41 -1.14 2.86 2.23
CA ILE A 41 -0.73 4.19 1.79
C ILE A 41 0.41 4.09 0.77
N SER A 42 1.41 3.24 1.03
CA SER A 42 2.57 3.07 0.13
C SER A 42 2.14 2.54 -1.24
N LEU A 43 1.29 1.51 -1.28
CA LEU A 43 0.79 0.96 -2.54
C LEU A 43 -0.07 2.00 -3.28
N PHE A 44 -0.99 2.66 -2.57
CA PHE A 44 -1.83 3.71 -3.13
C PHE A 44 -1.01 4.86 -3.72
N ALA A 45 0.02 5.30 -2.99
CA ALA A 45 0.94 6.35 -3.42
C ALA A 45 1.68 5.95 -4.70
N ILE A 46 2.21 4.73 -4.79
CA ILE A 46 2.91 4.24 -6.01
C ILE A 46 1.96 4.26 -7.22
N VAL A 47 0.71 3.81 -7.07
CA VAL A 47 -0.27 3.82 -8.16
C VAL A 47 -0.59 5.26 -8.61
N MET A 48 -0.79 6.18 -7.67
CA MET A 48 -1.03 7.60 -7.97
C MET A 48 0.18 8.25 -8.65
N LEU A 49 1.38 7.99 -8.16
CA LEU A 49 2.63 8.47 -8.75
C LEU A 49 2.80 7.94 -10.17
N GLY A 50 2.53 6.66 -10.42
CA GLY A 50 2.56 6.09 -11.77
C GLY A 50 1.56 6.76 -12.73
N LYS A 51 0.35 7.07 -12.24
CA LYS A 51 -0.64 7.81 -13.03
C LYS A 51 -0.19 9.24 -13.35
N GLN A 52 0.49 9.90 -12.41
CA GLN A 52 1.01 11.24 -12.62
C GLN A 52 2.23 11.23 -13.55
N LEU A 53 3.13 10.27 -13.39
CA LEU A 53 4.28 10.05 -14.26
C LEU A 53 3.84 9.78 -15.70
N ARG A 54 2.74 9.04 -15.90
CA ARG A 54 2.16 8.84 -17.23
C ARG A 54 1.82 10.15 -17.92
N ARG A 55 1.40 11.20 -17.20
CA ARG A 55 1.12 12.51 -17.82
C ARG A 55 2.41 13.21 -18.26
N LEU A 56 3.47 13.11 -17.47
CA LEU A 56 4.77 13.71 -17.79
C LEU A 56 5.49 12.98 -18.92
N LEU A 57 5.34 11.65 -18.97
CA LEU A 57 6.02 10.79 -19.93
C LEU A 57 5.18 10.52 -21.19
N LYS A 58 3.92 10.99 -21.25
CA LYS A 58 3.08 10.79 -22.44
C LYS A 58 3.72 11.57 -23.59
N ARG A 59 4.24 10.83 -24.56
CA ARG A 59 4.83 11.38 -25.78
C ARG A 59 3.78 11.47 -26.88
N ASP A 60 3.94 12.45 -27.76
CA ASP A 60 3.08 12.64 -28.93
C ASP A 60 3.07 11.39 -29.82
N GLU A 61 1.89 11.11 -30.38
CA GLU A 61 1.63 9.90 -31.16
C GLU A 61 2.48 9.85 -32.44
N SER A 62 2.86 11.02 -32.98
CA SER A 62 3.68 11.17 -34.18
C SER A 62 5.20 11.03 -33.95
N TYR A 63 5.66 10.76 -32.72
CA TYR A 63 7.11 10.74 -32.42
C TYR A 63 7.90 9.67 -33.19
N TYR A 64 7.26 8.62 -33.70
CA TYR A 64 7.89 7.55 -34.48
C TYR A 64 7.42 7.51 -35.94
N ASP A 65 6.74 8.55 -36.43
CA ASP A 65 6.27 8.63 -37.82
C ASP A 65 7.34 9.16 -38.79
N ASP A 66 8.63 9.08 -38.42
CA ASP A 66 9.81 9.24 -39.29
C ASP A 66 10.66 7.95 -39.30
#